data_AF-A0A2T4GEK2-F1
#
_entry.id   AF-A0A2T4GEK2-F1
#
_cell.length_a   1.000
_cell.length_b   1.000
_cell.length_c   1.000
_cell.angle_alpha   90.00
_cell.angle_beta   90.00
_cell.angle_gamma   90.00
#
_symmetry.space_group_name_H-M   'P 1'
#
loop_
_entity.id
_entity.type
_entity.pdbx_description
1 polymer ?
#
loop_
_entity_poly.entity_id
_entity_poly.type
_entity_poly.pdbx_seq_one_letter_code
_entity_poly.pdbx_strand_id
1 'polypeptide(L)'
;MADHYSKMPTLASMKEAAEAFSRILTEHNIEHAFIGRFALQMLGNVRETFDIDVEVDVDIEDFRGSVPILEPGVLILTKMKRATQYIGSTRPQSMLKYSSDLQDIFLLLAWLRDNNRKIDFVAYDAASPERLYDAVRSMRDHWARLGQGNNVEMLDSALNPSDKTKLE
;
A
#
# COMPACT_ATOMS: atom_id res chain seq x y z
N MET A 1 4.69 21.86 13.37
CA MET A 1 5.33 20.53 13.39
C MET A 1 4.84 19.63 14.54
N ALA A 2 3.78 19.97 15.29
CA ALA A 2 3.34 19.19 16.46
C ALA A 2 2.13 18.26 16.23
N ASP A 3 1.28 18.51 15.22
CA ASP A 3 0.02 17.75 15.05
C ASP A 3 0.17 16.37 14.40
N HIS A 4 1.29 16.08 13.71
CA HIS A 4 1.43 14.82 12.95
C HIS A 4 1.78 13.61 13.82
N TYR A 5 2.24 13.82 15.06
CA TYR A 5 2.54 12.76 16.02
C TYR A 5 1.33 12.36 16.89
N SER A 6 0.24 13.12 16.89
CA SER A 6 -0.97 12.82 17.67
C SER A 6 -1.84 11.69 17.07
N LYS A 7 -1.46 11.13 15.92
CA LYS A 7 -2.27 10.14 15.17
C LYS A 7 -1.56 8.81 14.90
N MET A 8 -0.37 8.58 15.47
CA MET A 8 0.28 7.27 15.32
C MET A 8 -0.30 6.27 16.31
N PRO A 9 -0.58 5.03 15.88
CA PRO A 9 -1.14 4.02 16.77
C PRO A 9 -0.14 3.72 17.90
N THR A 10 -0.67 3.64 19.12
CA THR A 10 0.09 3.24 20.31
C THR A 10 0.20 1.72 20.38
N LEU A 11 1.13 1.20 21.18
CA LEU A 11 1.21 -0.24 21.44
C LEU A 11 -0.12 -0.80 21.98
N ALA A 12 -0.85 -0.03 22.79
CA ALA A 12 -2.16 -0.41 23.30
C ALA A 12 -3.17 -0.59 22.15
N SER A 13 -3.30 0.41 21.26
CA SER A 13 -4.21 0.29 20.11
C SER A 13 -3.78 -0.79 19.12
N MET A 14 -2.48 -1.06 18.99
CA MET A 14 -1.98 -2.19 18.17
C MET A 14 -2.37 -3.53 18.78
N LYS A 15 -2.33 -3.69 20.11
CA LYS A 15 -2.80 -4.90 20.80
C LYS A 15 -4.31 -5.08 20.64
N GLU A 16 -5.09 -4.02 20.81
CA GLU A 16 -6.55 -4.07 20.61
C GLU A 16 -6.90 -4.50 19.17
N ALA A 17 -6.19 -3.95 18.18
CA ALA A 17 -6.37 -4.36 16.78
C ALA A 17 -5.97 -5.83 16.56
N ALA A 18 -4.85 -6.28 17.14
CA ALA A 18 -4.42 -7.67 17.05
C ALA A 18 -5.42 -8.64 17.70
N GLU A 19 -5.94 -8.31 18.89
CA GLU A 19 -6.94 -9.10 19.61
C GLU A 19 -8.25 -9.19 18.82
N ALA A 20 -8.72 -8.06 18.28
CA ALA A 20 -9.92 -8.04 17.44
C ALA A 20 -9.73 -8.89 16.18
N PHE A 21 -8.57 -8.78 15.51
CA PHE A 21 -8.26 -9.56 14.32
C PHE A 21 -8.16 -11.06 14.62
N SER A 22 -7.42 -11.43 15.67
CA SER A 22 -7.27 -12.82 16.14
C SER A 22 -8.62 -13.45 16.49
N ARG A 23 -9.50 -12.69 17.15
CA ARG A 23 -10.86 -13.14 17.47
C ARG A 23 -11.67 -13.45 16.21
N ILE A 24 -11.65 -12.58 15.20
CA ILE A 24 -12.38 -12.79 13.94
C ILE A 24 -11.88 -14.05 13.23
N LEU A 25 -10.57 -14.24 13.14
CA LEU A 25 -9.97 -15.43 12.51
C LEU A 25 -10.33 -16.71 13.30
N THR A 26 -10.29 -16.65 14.63
CA THR A 26 -10.69 -17.76 15.50
C THR A 26 -12.17 -18.13 15.33
N GLU A 27 -13.06 -17.13 15.25
CA GLU A 27 -14.49 -17.33 15.01
C GLU A 27 -14.76 -18.02 13.65
N HIS A 28 -13.87 -17.87 12.68
CA HIS A 28 -13.93 -18.53 11.37
C HIS A 28 -13.09 -19.83 11.29
N ASN A 29 -12.55 -20.32 12.41
CA ASN A 29 -11.65 -21.49 12.47
C ASN A 29 -10.42 -21.38 11.56
N ILE A 30 -9.88 -20.17 11.39
CA ILE A 30 -8.66 -19.91 10.62
C ILE A 30 -7.48 -19.91 11.58
N GLU A 31 -6.58 -20.89 11.45
CA GLU A 31 -5.31 -20.88 12.18
C GLU A 31 -4.47 -19.68 11.73
N HIS A 32 -3.82 -19.02 12.69
CA HIS A 32 -3.07 -17.80 12.41
C HIS A 32 -1.97 -17.57 13.43
N ALA A 33 -0.93 -16.85 13.00
CA ALA A 33 0.17 -16.43 13.84
C ALA A 33 0.58 -14.99 13.51
N PHE A 34 0.78 -14.18 14.54
CA PHE A 34 1.40 -12.86 14.39
C PHE A 34 2.89 -13.04 14.12
N ILE A 35 3.39 -12.37 13.09
CA ILE A 35 4.80 -12.41 12.68
C ILE A 35 5.38 -11.00 12.64
N GLY A 36 6.60 -10.88 12.10
CA GLY A 36 7.22 -9.60 11.85
C GLY A 36 7.57 -8.83 13.12
N ARG A 37 7.61 -7.49 13.00
CA ARG A 37 8.05 -6.62 14.10
C ARG A 37 7.06 -6.56 15.24
N PHE A 38 5.77 -6.69 14.97
CA PHE A 38 4.73 -6.68 16.00
C PHE A 38 4.91 -7.84 16.97
N ALA A 39 5.15 -9.05 16.46
CA ALA A 39 5.45 -10.22 17.29
C ALA A 39 6.70 -10.02 18.15
N LEU A 40 7.78 -9.46 17.59
CA LEU A 40 8.98 -9.13 18.37
C LEU A 40 8.71 -8.09 19.46
N GLN A 41 7.83 -7.11 19.20
CA GLN A 41 7.44 -6.12 20.20
C GLN A 41 6.66 -6.76 21.35
N MET A 42 5.81 -7.76 21.07
CA MET A 42 5.14 -8.56 22.12
C MET A 42 6.12 -9.35 22.99
N LEU A 43 7.29 -9.71 22.44
CA LEU A 43 8.38 -10.37 23.16
C LEU A 43 9.34 -9.39 23.88
N GLY A 44 9.02 -8.09 23.92
CA GLY A 44 9.78 -7.08 24.65
C GLY A 44 10.79 -6.28 23.82
N ASN A 45 10.77 -6.39 22.49
CA ASN A 45 11.60 -5.53 21.64
C ASN A 45 11.11 -4.07 21.71
N VAL A 46 12.04 -3.12 21.81
CA VAL A 46 11.74 -1.67 21.93
C VAL A 46 11.52 -0.98 20.59
N ARG A 47 11.82 -1.65 19.48
CA ARG A 47 11.65 -1.06 18.15
C ARG A 47 10.17 -0.93 17.79
N GLU A 48 9.73 0.30 17.55
CA GLU A 48 8.35 0.59 17.16
C GLU A 48 8.00 0.02 15.78
N THR A 49 6.74 -0.39 15.65
CA THR A 49 6.11 -0.78 14.39
C THR A 49 4.66 -0.29 14.41
N PHE A 50 4.14 0.05 13.25
CA PHE A 50 2.79 0.63 13.10
C PHE A 50 1.94 -0.18 12.11
N ASP A 51 2.34 -1.43 11.91
CA ASP A 51 1.75 -2.47 11.08
C ASP A 51 1.71 -3.79 11.87
N ILE A 52 0.72 -4.63 11.58
CA ILE A 52 0.59 -5.99 12.12
C ILE A 52 0.76 -6.93 10.94
N ASP A 53 1.78 -7.76 10.98
CA ASP A 53 1.97 -8.84 10.01
C ASP A 53 1.38 -10.13 10.58
N VAL A 54 0.55 -10.81 9.81
CA VAL A 54 -0.12 -12.06 10.22
C VAL A 54 0.04 -13.09 9.12
N GLU A 55 0.42 -14.31 9.52
CA GLU A 55 0.34 -15.50 8.70
C GLU A 55 -0.97 -16.22 9.02
N VAL A 56 -1.69 -16.66 7.99
CA VAL A 56 -2.99 -17.32 8.10
C VAL A 56 -2.94 -18.63 7.32
N ASP A 57 -3.49 -19.69 7.90
CA ASP A 57 -3.63 -20.99 7.24
C ASP A 57 -5.01 -21.08 6.60
N VAL A 58 -5.07 -20.79 5.30
CA VAL A 58 -6.30 -20.73 4.54
C VAL A 58 -6.01 -20.96 3.06
N ASP A 59 -6.90 -21.67 2.39
CA ASP A 59 -6.83 -21.83 0.95
C ASP A 59 -7.04 -20.48 0.24
N ILE A 60 -6.21 -20.21 -0.77
CA ILE A 60 -6.20 -18.92 -1.47
C ILE A 60 -7.54 -18.58 -2.13
N GLU A 61 -8.31 -19.61 -2.54
CA GLU A 61 -9.62 -19.45 -3.14
C GLU A 61 -10.65 -18.97 -2.11
N ASP A 62 -10.65 -19.58 -0.92
CA ASP A 62 -11.52 -19.20 0.19
C ASP A 62 -11.16 -17.83 0.75
N PHE A 63 -9.86 -17.50 0.76
CA PHE A 63 -9.36 -16.20 1.18
C PHE A 63 -9.90 -15.06 0.30
N ARG A 64 -9.89 -15.25 -1.03
CA ARG A 64 -10.38 -14.25 -1.98
C ARG A 64 -11.89 -14.02 -1.89
N GLY A 65 -12.66 -15.04 -1.51
CA GLY A 65 -14.11 -14.94 -1.33
C GLY A 65 -14.53 -14.32 0.00
N SER A 66 -13.69 -14.45 1.03
CA SER A 66 -14.07 -14.14 2.42
C SER A 66 -13.41 -12.88 2.98
N VAL A 67 -12.26 -12.46 2.41
CA VAL A 67 -11.51 -11.31 2.90
C VAL A 67 -11.68 -10.12 1.96
N PRO A 68 -12.15 -8.96 2.45
CA PRO A 68 -12.24 -7.76 1.64
C PRO A 68 -10.82 -7.27 1.30
N ILE A 69 -10.41 -7.49 0.05
CA ILE A 69 -9.17 -6.94 -0.50
C ILE A 69 -9.49 -5.55 -1.07
N LEU A 70 -8.61 -4.58 -0.83
CA LEU A 70 -8.73 -3.27 -1.46
C LEU A 70 -8.79 -3.40 -2.98
N GLU A 71 -9.76 -2.73 -3.60
CA GLU A 71 -9.91 -2.69 -5.04
C GLU A 71 -8.59 -2.25 -5.72
N PRO A 72 -8.17 -2.87 -6.84
CA PRO A 72 -6.88 -2.58 -7.47
C PRO A 72 -6.64 -1.10 -7.80
N GLY A 73 -7.69 -0.35 -8.12
CA GLY A 73 -7.64 1.10 -8.38
C GLY A 73 -7.28 1.94 -7.16
N VAL A 74 -7.54 1.43 -5.96
CA VAL A 74 -7.17 2.03 -4.67
C VAL A 74 -5.83 1.45 -4.17
N LEU A 75 -5.65 0.14 -4.32
CA LEU A 75 -4.45 -0.58 -3.87
C LEU A 75 -3.18 -0.02 -4.52
N ILE A 76 -3.22 0.35 -5.80
CA ILE A 76 -2.09 0.93 -6.52
C ILE A 76 -1.59 2.24 -5.89
N LEU A 77 -2.49 3.06 -5.33
CA LEU A 77 -2.13 4.30 -4.64
C LEU A 77 -1.27 4.03 -3.41
N THR A 78 -1.52 2.93 -2.70
CA THR A 78 -0.69 2.51 -1.56
C THR A 78 0.75 2.20 -1.99
N LYS A 79 0.90 1.52 -3.13
CA LYS A 79 2.20 1.12 -3.69
C LYS A 79 2.96 2.33 -4.23
N MET A 80 2.30 3.22 -4.96
CA MET A 80 2.91 4.44 -5.49
C MET A 80 3.38 5.36 -4.36
N LYS A 81 2.55 5.56 -3.33
CA LYS A 81 2.93 6.36 -2.15
C LYS A 81 4.16 5.80 -1.44
N ARG A 82 4.31 4.47 -1.39
CA ARG A 82 5.49 3.82 -0.80
C ARG A 82 6.71 3.96 -1.72
N ALA A 83 6.55 3.70 -3.01
CA ALA A 83 7.61 3.73 -4.01
C ALA A 83 8.33 5.08 -4.07
N THR A 84 7.57 6.19 -3.97
CA THR A 84 8.16 7.54 -4.04
C THR A 84 9.15 7.83 -2.93
N GLN A 85 9.04 7.19 -1.77
CA GLN A 85 9.97 7.34 -0.65
C GLN A 85 11.37 6.79 -0.98
N TYR A 86 11.48 5.94 -2.00
CA TYR A 86 12.73 5.28 -2.38
C TYR A 86 13.33 5.82 -3.68
N ILE A 87 12.66 6.76 -4.35
CA ILE A 87 13.18 7.43 -5.55
C ILE A 87 14.54 8.08 -5.22
N GLY A 88 15.54 7.79 -6.06
CA GLY A 88 16.90 8.33 -5.91
C GLY A 88 17.70 7.72 -4.75
N SER A 89 17.17 6.72 -4.05
CA SER A 89 17.93 6.05 -3.00
C SER A 89 19.06 5.19 -3.58
N THR A 90 20.25 5.28 -2.98
CA THR A 90 21.42 4.44 -3.31
C THR A 90 21.63 3.29 -2.31
N ARG A 91 20.78 3.20 -1.27
CA ARG A 91 20.89 2.15 -0.25
C ARG A 91 20.36 0.82 -0.83
N PRO A 92 21.11 -0.29 -0.75
CA PRO A 92 20.71 -1.56 -1.37
C PRO A 92 19.28 -2.02 -1.02
N GLN A 93 18.93 -1.97 0.26
CA GLN A 93 17.61 -2.40 0.71
C GLN A 93 16.48 -1.49 0.19
N SER A 94 16.71 -0.18 0.08
CA SER A 94 15.73 0.76 -0.47
C SER A 94 15.54 0.56 -1.97
N MET A 95 16.63 0.29 -2.70
CA MET A 95 16.56 -0.02 -4.14
C MET A 95 15.77 -1.32 -4.40
N LEU A 96 15.99 -2.35 -3.57
CA LEU A 96 15.21 -3.59 -3.66
C LEU A 96 13.71 -3.33 -3.40
N LYS A 97 13.37 -2.56 -2.37
CA LYS A 97 11.97 -2.20 -2.09
C LYS A 97 11.34 -1.42 -3.24
N TYR A 98 12.06 -0.45 -3.80
CA TYR A 98 11.61 0.29 -4.97
C TYR A 98 11.35 -0.64 -6.16
N SER A 99 12.26 -1.57 -6.42
CA SER A 99 12.11 -2.54 -7.50
C SER A 99 10.90 -3.46 -7.30
N SER A 100 10.66 -3.94 -6.08
CA SER A 100 9.44 -4.71 -5.74
C SER A 100 8.18 -3.87 -5.89
N ASP A 101 8.20 -2.62 -5.42
CA ASP A 101 7.08 -1.69 -5.60
C ASP A 101 6.76 -1.45 -7.08
N LEU A 102 7.77 -1.33 -7.94
CA LEU A 102 7.57 -1.19 -9.38
C LEU A 102 6.91 -2.42 -10.00
N GLN A 103 7.34 -3.63 -9.61
CA GLN A 103 6.71 -4.86 -10.09
C GLN A 103 5.22 -4.90 -9.72
N ASP A 104 4.88 -4.57 -8.47
CA ASP A 104 3.50 -4.48 -8.01
C ASP A 104 2.71 -3.41 -8.79
N ILE A 105 3.29 -2.23 -9.00
CA ILE A 105 2.65 -1.13 -9.73
C ILE A 105 2.37 -1.52 -11.18
N PHE A 106 3.32 -2.14 -11.88
CA PHE A 106 3.13 -2.56 -13.27
C PHE A 106 2.09 -3.66 -13.40
N LEU A 107 2.07 -4.62 -12.45
CA LEU A 107 1.03 -5.63 -12.37
C LEU A 107 -0.36 -4.99 -12.23
N LEU A 108 -0.50 -4.02 -11.32
CA LEU A 108 -1.77 -3.33 -11.08
C LEU A 108 -2.19 -2.46 -12.27
N LEU A 109 -1.27 -1.75 -12.91
CA LEU A 109 -1.57 -0.98 -14.11
C LEU A 109 -2.05 -1.88 -15.26
N ALA A 110 -1.41 -3.03 -15.45
CA ALA A 110 -1.83 -4.00 -16.47
C ALA A 110 -3.23 -4.54 -16.16
N TRP A 111 -3.47 -4.93 -14.90
CA TRP A 111 -4.78 -5.40 -14.46
C TRP A 111 -5.88 -4.35 -14.67
N LEU A 112 -5.62 -3.09 -14.32
CA LEU A 112 -6.59 -1.99 -14.51
C LEU A 112 -6.94 -1.82 -15.99
N ARG A 113 -5.94 -1.82 -16.87
CA ARG A 113 -6.15 -1.75 -18.32
C ARG A 113 -7.01 -2.93 -18.81
N ASP A 114 -6.61 -4.15 -18.46
CA ASP A 114 -7.23 -5.37 -18.98
C ASP A 114 -8.68 -5.54 -18.50
N ASN A 115 -9.03 -4.95 -17.35
CA ASN A 115 -10.37 -4.95 -16.78
C ASN A 115 -11.16 -3.65 -17.03
N ASN A 116 -10.63 -2.74 -17.86
CA ASN A 116 -11.22 -1.43 -18.14
C ASN A 116 -11.60 -0.64 -16.86
N ARG A 117 -10.69 -0.66 -15.89
CA ARG A 117 -10.77 0.05 -14.61
C ARG A 117 -9.76 1.20 -14.59
N LYS A 118 -9.95 2.16 -13.67
CA LYS A 118 -9.08 3.32 -13.46
C LYS A 118 -8.62 3.39 -12.01
N ILE A 119 -7.58 4.18 -11.78
CA ILE A 119 -7.15 4.56 -10.43
C ILE A 119 -8.30 5.34 -9.77
N ASP A 120 -8.59 5.01 -8.52
CA ASP A 120 -9.69 5.60 -7.77
C ASP A 120 -9.15 6.34 -6.53
N PHE A 121 -8.96 7.65 -6.69
CA PHE A 121 -8.52 8.53 -5.60
C PHE A 121 -9.63 8.83 -4.58
N VAL A 122 -10.90 8.62 -4.95
CA VAL A 122 -12.06 8.98 -4.11
C VAL A 122 -12.36 7.84 -3.12
N ALA A 123 -12.29 6.60 -3.58
CA ALA A 123 -12.49 5.43 -2.73
C ALA A 123 -11.36 5.20 -1.71
N TYR A 124 -10.22 5.88 -1.87
CA TYR A 124 -9.17 5.89 -0.86
C TYR A 124 -9.57 6.82 0.30
N ASP A 125 -10.05 6.26 1.40
CA ASP A 125 -10.33 6.99 2.64
C ASP A 125 -9.02 7.41 3.34
N ALA A 126 -8.39 8.47 2.83
CA ALA A 126 -7.23 9.11 3.44
C ALA A 126 -7.63 10.44 4.05
N ALA A 127 -7.11 10.72 5.25
CA ALA A 127 -7.16 12.04 5.86
C ALA A 127 -6.48 13.16 5.04
N SER A 128 -5.77 12.83 3.95
CA SER A 128 -5.09 13.80 3.07
C SER A 128 -4.96 13.24 1.64
N PRO A 129 -6.03 13.28 0.82
CA PRO A 129 -6.04 12.77 -0.56
C PRO A 129 -4.99 13.44 -1.46
N GLU A 130 -4.62 14.69 -1.19
CA GLU A 130 -3.62 15.46 -1.94
C GLU A 130 -2.26 14.77 -1.96
N ARG A 131 -1.88 14.10 -0.86
CA ARG A 131 -0.62 13.35 -0.78
C ARG A 131 -0.59 12.17 -1.74
N LEU A 132 -1.75 11.65 -2.15
CA LEU A 132 -1.83 10.60 -3.16
C LEU A 132 -1.58 11.18 -4.55
N TYR A 133 -2.18 12.33 -4.86
CA TYR A 133 -1.87 13.04 -6.10
C TYR A 133 -0.39 13.41 -6.19
N ASP A 134 0.20 13.91 -5.11
CA ASP A 134 1.64 14.23 -5.06
C ASP A 134 2.52 13.00 -5.31
N ALA A 135 2.13 11.85 -4.74
CA ALA A 135 2.85 10.60 -4.96
C ALA A 135 2.76 10.15 -6.43
N VAL A 136 1.56 10.18 -7.02
CA VAL A 136 1.37 9.79 -8.43
C VAL A 136 2.12 10.77 -9.36
N ARG A 137 2.05 12.07 -9.10
CA ARG A 137 2.82 13.09 -9.83
C ARG A 137 4.32 12.84 -9.75
N SER A 138 4.83 12.59 -8.54
CA SER A 138 6.25 12.33 -8.32
C SER A 138 6.75 11.09 -9.08
N MET A 139 5.95 10.02 -9.13
CA MET A 139 6.26 8.84 -9.93
C MET A 139 6.27 9.17 -11.43
N ARG A 140 5.23 9.84 -11.91
CA ARG A 140 5.09 10.26 -13.32
C ARG A 140 6.26 11.11 -13.78
N ASP A 141 6.61 12.15 -13.01
CA ASP A 141 7.71 13.07 -13.30
C ASP A 141 9.06 12.38 -13.21
N HIS A 142 9.21 11.40 -12.31
CA HIS A 142 10.43 10.61 -12.22
C HIS A 142 10.63 9.76 -13.48
N TRP A 143 9.60 9.04 -13.92
CA TRP A 143 9.67 8.24 -15.15
C TRP A 143 9.86 9.11 -16.39
N ALA A 144 9.20 10.27 -16.47
CA ALA A 144 9.41 11.24 -17.55
C ALA A 144 10.87 11.71 -17.62
N ARG A 145 11.46 12.08 -16.48
CA ARG A 145 12.88 12.49 -16.40
C ARG A 145 13.86 11.38 -16.79
N LEU A 146 13.52 10.12 -16.53
CA LEU A 146 14.32 8.96 -16.93
C LEU A 146 14.10 8.55 -18.40
N GLY A 147 13.25 9.25 -19.15
CA GLY A 147 12.90 8.90 -20.53
C GLY A 147 12.04 7.63 -20.65
N GLN A 148 11.40 7.22 -19.56
CA GLN A 148 10.56 6.01 -19.52
C GLN A 148 9.14 6.31 -20.01
N GLY A 149 9.02 6.75 -21.26
CA GLY A 149 7.75 7.18 -21.88
C GLY A 149 6.64 6.14 -21.78
N ASN A 150 6.97 4.86 -21.98
CA ASN A 150 6.01 3.76 -21.86
C ASN A 150 5.38 3.66 -20.46
N ASN A 151 6.16 3.92 -19.40
CA ASN A 151 5.65 3.89 -18.02
C ASN A 151 4.71 5.06 -17.76
N VAL A 152 5.06 6.25 -18.27
CA VAL A 152 4.20 7.44 -18.20
C VAL A 152 2.89 7.22 -18.95
N GLU A 153 2.95 6.68 -20.16
CA GLU A 153 1.76 6.37 -20.96
C GLU A 153 0.87 5.34 -20.28
N MET A 154 1.46 4.28 -19.72
CA MET A 154 0.72 3.25 -18.99
C MET A 154 -0.01 3.85 -17.78
N LEU A 155 0.66 4.72 -17.01
CA LEU A 155 0.04 5.44 -15.89
C LEU A 155 -1.05 6.41 -16.36
N ASP A 156 -0.76 7.24 -17.36
CA ASP A 156 -1.72 8.22 -17.90
C ASP A 156 -2.98 7.54 -18.41
N SER A 157 -2.84 6.34 -19.01
CA SER A 157 -3.97 5.53 -19.48
C SER A 157 -4.83 5.00 -18.33
N ALA A 158 -4.28 4.83 -17.13
CA ALA A 158 -4.97 4.33 -15.95
C ALA A 158 -5.68 5.43 -15.13
N LEU A 159 -5.48 6.70 -15.47
CA LEU A 159 -6.12 7.83 -14.78
C LEU A 159 -7.46 8.23 -15.41
N ASN A 160 -8.36 8.80 -14.62
CA ASN A 160 -9.50 9.53 -15.17
C ASN A 160 -9.05 10.88 -15.75
N PRO A 161 -9.76 11.42 -16.75
CA PRO A 161 -9.42 12.72 -17.33
C PRO A 161 -9.31 13.85 -16.30
N SER A 162 -10.23 13.89 -15.33
CA SER A 162 -10.21 14.89 -14.24
C SER A 162 -8.98 14.80 -13.34
N ASP A 163 -8.46 13.59 -13.16
CA ASP A 163 -7.30 13.35 -12.30
C ASP A 163 -6.01 13.66 -13.05
N LYS A 164 -5.96 13.36 -14.36
CA LYS A 164 -4.84 13.71 -15.22
C LYS A 164 -4.58 15.22 -15.22
N THR A 165 -5.63 16.03 -15.35
CA THR A 165 -5.52 17.50 -15.29
C THR A 165 -4.99 17.99 -13.95
N LYS A 166 -5.20 17.26 -12.85
CA LYS A 166 -4.62 17.62 -11.54
C LYS A 166 -3.13 17.29 -11.46
N LEU A 167 -2.60 16.39 -12.30
CA LEU A 167 -1.20 15.97 -12.30
C LEU A 167 -0.32 16.76 -13.27
N GLU A 168 -0.93 17.50 -14.19
CA GLU A 168 -0.28 18.55 -15.01
C GLU A 168 -0.02 19.82 -14.16
#